data_AF-A0A6I4U836-F1
#
_entry.id   AF-A0A6I4U836-F1
#
_cell.length_a   1.000
_cell.length_b   1.000
_cell.length_c   1.000
_cell.angle_alpha   90.00
_cell.angle_beta   90.00
_cell.angle_gamma   90.00
#
_symmetry.space_group_name_H-M   'P 1'
#
loop_
_entity.id
_entity.type
_entity.pdbx_description
1 polymer ?
#
loop_
_entity_poly.entity_id
_entity_poly.type
_entity_poly.pdbx_seq_one_letter_code
_entity_poly.pdbx_strand_id
1 'polypeptide(L)'
;MTDSAPSPDTHRIAHIELDEETIIWRNADIEQERRIAIFDLIEENSFKPLRAVERGASGPYRLKLAVRDGRLLMEIADEEERLVEELLLGLARFRRPIREYFAICDSYYQAIRKATPAEIETIDMARRGVHNSAAELLIERLEGKIETDFATARRLFTLICVLHIKG
;
A
#
# COMPACT_ATOMS: atom_id res chain seq x y z
N MET A 1 8.61 -36.84 18.49
CA MET A 1 7.91 -35.53 18.55
C MET A 1 8.94 -34.48 18.19
N THR A 2 9.04 -34.16 16.91
CA THR A 2 9.97 -33.15 16.40
C THR A 2 9.36 -31.78 16.67
N ASP A 3 9.97 -31.07 17.62
CA ASP A 3 9.80 -29.65 17.86
C ASP A 3 10.07 -28.92 16.54
N SER A 4 9.00 -28.50 15.88
CA SER A 4 9.09 -27.75 14.63
C SER A 4 9.19 -26.30 15.06
N ALA A 5 10.39 -25.73 14.97
CA ALA A 5 10.56 -24.28 15.06
C ALA A 5 9.52 -23.60 14.16
N PRO A 6 8.90 -22.49 14.60
CA PRO A 6 7.95 -21.77 13.75
C PRO A 6 8.67 -21.47 12.43
N SER A 7 8.11 -21.99 11.33
CA SER A 7 8.58 -21.66 10.00
C SER A 7 8.58 -20.13 9.89
N PRO A 8 9.63 -19.50 9.34
CA PRO A 8 9.61 -18.05 9.12
C PRO A 8 8.31 -17.73 8.38
N ASP A 9 7.58 -16.70 8.83
CA ASP A 9 6.27 -16.38 8.26
C ASP A 9 6.43 -16.12 6.75
N THR A 10 6.04 -17.11 5.95
CA THR A 10 6.23 -17.09 4.50
C THR A 10 5.18 -16.23 3.82
N HIS A 11 4.12 -15.83 4.53
CA HIS A 11 3.05 -14.99 4.02
C HIS A 11 3.43 -13.51 4.08
N ARG A 12 4.28 -13.12 3.14
CA ARG A 12 4.79 -11.76 2.99
C ARG A 12 4.96 -11.38 1.53
N ILE A 13 4.99 -10.09 1.25
CA ILE A 13 5.42 -9.52 -0.02
C ILE A 13 6.95 -9.49 -0.06
N ALA A 14 7.55 -10.09 -1.09
CA ALA A 14 9.00 -10.05 -1.35
C ALA A 14 9.37 -9.21 -2.58
N HIS A 15 8.39 -8.85 -3.40
CA HIS A 15 8.59 -7.96 -4.54
C HIS A 15 7.35 -7.10 -4.78
N ILE A 16 7.55 -5.82 -5.12
CA ILE A 16 6.47 -4.88 -5.45
C ILE A 16 6.75 -4.26 -6.81
N GLU A 17 5.75 -4.30 -7.68
CA GLU A 17 5.70 -3.56 -8.93
C GLU A 17 4.49 -2.64 -8.95
N LEU A 18 4.69 -1.42 -9.46
CA LEU A 18 3.60 -0.49 -9.76
C LEU A 18 3.52 -0.33 -11.27
N ASP A 19 2.31 -0.39 -11.83
CA ASP A 19 2.11 -0.15 -13.26
C ASP A 19 2.45 1.30 -13.63
N GLU A 20 3.59 1.49 -14.30
CA GLU A 20 4.16 2.79 -14.65
C GLU A 20 3.20 3.65 -15.48
N GLU A 21 2.35 3.05 -16.31
CA GLU A 21 1.35 3.78 -17.11
C GLU A 21 0.31 4.48 -16.22
N THR A 22 0.15 3.99 -15.00
CA THR A 22 -0.76 4.54 -14.01
C THR A 22 -0.04 5.37 -12.95
N ILE A 23 1.26 5.62 -13.01
CA ILE A 23 1.91 6.42 -11.96
C ILE A 23 1.70 7.93 -12.19
N ILE A 24 1.23 8.63 -11.16
CA ILE A 24 1.21 10.10 -11.14
C ILE A 24 2.47 10.62 -10.46
N TRP A 25 3.38 11.15 -11.26
CA TRP A 25 4.55 11.91 -10.78
C TRP A 25 4.11 13.28 -10.25
N ARG A 26 4.47 13.60 -8.99
CA ARG A 26 4.09 14.86 -8.34
C ARG A 26 5.30 15.72 -7.98
N ASN A 27 6.05 15.30 -6.95
CA ASN A 27 7.24 16.01 -6.47
C ASN A 27 8.23 15.02 -5.82
N ALA A 28 9.42 15.52 -5.47
CA ALA A 28 10.50 14.70 -4.92
C ALA A 28 10.15 14.07 -3.55
N ASP A 29 9.34 14.74 -2.72
CA ASP A 29 8.98 14.25 -1.40
C ASP A 29 8.02 13.05 -1.48
N ILE A 30 7.00 13.14 -2.35
CA ILE A 30 6.07 12.03 -2.60
C ILE A 30 6.79 10.83 -3.21
N GLU A 31 7.74 11.09 -4.11
CA GLU A 31 8.59 10.04 -4.69
C GLU A 31 9.48 9.38 -3.63
N GLN A 32 10.01 10.16 -2.69
CA GLN A 32 10.77 9.64 -1.57
C GLN A 32 9.90 8.79 -0.63
N GLU A 33 8.68 9.24 -0.31
CA GLU A 33 7.70 8.46 0.46
C GLU A 33 7.37 7.14 -0.22
N ARG A 34 7.19 7.14 -1.55
CA ARG A 34 6.97 5.92 -2.33
C ARG A 34 8.12 4.93 -2.18
N ARG A 35 9.37 5.38 -2.33
CA ARG A 35 10.55 4.53 -2.21
C ARG A 35 10.69 3.95 -0.80
N ILE A 36 10.47 4.77 0.22
CA ILE A 36 10.48 4.33 1.62
C ILE A 36 9.38 3.28 1.85
N ALA A 37 8.17 3.51 1.37
CA ALA A 37 7.07 2.56 1.52
C ALA A 37 7.34 1.22 0.81
N ILE A 38 7.96 1.23 -0.37
CA ILE A 38 8.40 -0.01 -1.05
C ILE A 38 9.46 -0.72 -0.21
N PHE A 39 10.51 -0.01 0.21
CA PHE A 39 11.59 -0.59 1.01
C PHE A 39 11.06 -1.22 2.30
N ASP A 40 10.27 -0.46 3.07
CA ASP A 40 9.71 -0.93 4.33
C ASP A 40 8.75 -2.13 4.14
N LEU A 41 8.00 -2.17 3.03
CA LEU A 41 7.16 -3.33 2.71
C LEU A 41 8.02 -4.56 2.43
N ILE A 42 9.10 -4.43 1.66
CA ILE A 42 9.97 -5.58 1.36
C ILE A 42 10.69 -6.10 2.60
N GLU A 43 11.10 -5.20 3.51
CA GLU A 43 11.74 -5.55 4.78
C GLU A 43 10.76 -6.22 5.76
N GLU A 44 9.60 -5.61 6.03
CA GLU A 44 8.69 -6.07 7.07
C GLU A 44 7.21 -5.86 6.69
N ASN A 45 6.50 -6.97 6.46
CA ASN A 45 5.07 -6.97 6.20
C ASN A 45 4.41 -8.30 6.58
N SER A 46 3.11 -8.26 6.85
CA SER A 46 2.23 -9.42 6.92
C SER A 46 1.23 -9.37 5.76
N PHE A 47 1.26 -10.37 4.88
CA PHE A 47 0.41 -10.41 3.68
C PHE A 47 0.05 -11.85 3.32
N LYS A 48 -1.15 -12.26 3.71
CA LYS A 48 -1.66 -13.63 3.52
C LYS A 48 -2.89 -13.65 2.62
N PRO A 49 -2.75 -13.93 1.32
CA PRO A 49 -3.87 -14.07 0.39
C PRO A 49 -4.65 -15.36 0.65
N LEU A 50 -5.78 -15.26 1.35
CA LEU A 50 -6.48 -16.39 1.94
C LEU A 50 -6.86 -17.47 0.92
N ARG A 51 -7.40 -17.08 -0.24
CA ARG A 51 -7.84 -18.05 -1.26
C ARG A 51 -6.65 -18.73 -1.93
N ALA A 52 -5.55 -18.02 -2.20
CA ALA A 52 -4.33 -18.62 -2.70
C ALA A 52 -3.72 -19.61 -1.69
N VAL A 53 -3.72 -19.26 -0.40
CA VAL A 53 -3.25 -20.14 0.68
C VAL A 53 -4.12 -21.40 0.79
N GLU A 54 -5.44 -21.27 0.70
CA GLU A 54 -6.36 -22.43 0.64
C GLU A 54 -6.07 -23.35 -0.55
N ARG A 55 -5.53 -22.80 -1.66
CA ARG A 55 -5.08 -23.57 -2.84
C ARG A 55 -3.65 -24.10 -2.72
N GLY A 56 -2.98 -23.90 -1.59
CA GLY A 56 -1.63 -24.41 -1.31
C GLY A 56 -0.49 -23.43 -1.56
N ALA A 57 -0.77 -22.14 -1.83
CA ALA A 57 0.30 -21.15 -1.97
C ALA A 57 0.93 -20.82 -0.61
N SER A 58 2.24 -20.98 -0.49
CA SER A 58 2.98 -20.74 0.76
C SER A 58 3.58 -19.34 0.86
N GLY A 59 3.73 -18.61 -0.26
CA GLY A 59 4.52 -17.39 -0.30
C GLY A 59 6.05 -17.66 -0.23
N PRO A 60 6.89 -16.62 -0.24
CA PRO A 60 6.51 -15.20 -0.32
C PRO A 60 5.96 -14.82 -1.70
N TYR A 61 5.36 -13.64 -1.78
CA TYR A 61 4.59 -13.21 -2.94
C TYR A 61 5.26 -12.04 -3.68
N ARG A 62 5.08 -12.03 -5.00
CA ARG A 62 5.32 -10.87 -5.84
C ARG A 62 3.96 -10.16 -6.03
N LEU A 63 3.89 -8.89 -5.65
CA LEU A 63 2.67 -8.08 -5.73
C LEU A 63 2.84 -7.02 -6.82
N LYS A 64 1.93 -7.01 -7.79
CA LYS A 64 1.80 -5.91 -8.75
C LYS A 64 0.51 -5.14 -8.50
N LEU A 65 0.63 -3.82 -8.40
CA LEU A 65 -0.49 -2.90 -8.21
C LEU A 65 -0.71 -2.06 -9.46
N ALA A 66 -1.95 -2.04 -9.92
CA ALA A 66 -2.36 -1.24 -11.08
C ALA A 66 -3.77 -0.68 -10.88
N VAL A 67 -4.15 0.33 -11.67
CA VAL A 67 -5.54 0.81 -11.73
C VAL A 67 -6.15 0.46 -13.08
N ARG A 68 -7.22 -0.33 -13.08
CA ARG A 68 -8.02 -0.69 -14.27
C ARG A 68 -9.48 -0.30 -14.02
N ASP A 69 -10.06 0.51 -14.90
CA ASP A 69 -11.47 0.97 -14.84
C ASP A 69 -11.90 1.51 -13.46
N GLY A 70 -11.05 2.31 -12.82
CA GLY A 70 -11.32 2.90 -11.49
C GLY A 70 -11.29 1.89 -10.34
N ARG A 71 -10.71 0.71 -10.55
CA ARG A 71 -10.48 -0.33 -9.55
C ARG A 71 -8.98 -0.56 -9.37
N LEU A 72 -8.57 -0.82 -8.14
CA LEU A 72 -7.24 -1.31 -7.82
C LEU A 72 -7.19 -2.79 -8.19
N LEU A 73 -6.30 -3.13 -9.10
CA LEU A 73 -5.90 -4.49 -9.37
C LEU A 73 -4.68 -4.83 -8.49
N MET A 74 -4.76 -5.95 -7.80
CA MET A 74 -3.65 -6.58 -7.08
C MET A 74 -3.39 -7.93 -7.73
N GLU A 75 -2.35 -8.02 -8.55
CA GLU A 75 -1.87 -9.28 -9.14
C GLU A 75 -0.85 -9.88 -8.16
N ILE A 76 -1.11 -11.10 -7.71
CA ILE A 76 -0.31 -11.81 -6.69
C ILE A 76 0.28 -13.03 -7.36
N ALA A 77 1.60 -13.12 -7.41
CA ALA A 77 2.34 -14.23 -7.98
C ALA A 77 3.28 -14.90 -6.95
N ASP A 78 3.66 -16.14 -7.22
CA ASP A 78 4.72 -16.85 -6.49
C ASP A 78 6.12 -16.34 -6.90
N GLU A 79 7.17 -16.92 -6.30
CA GLU A 79 8.56 -16.54 -6.60
C GLU A 79 8.98 -16.87 -8.05
N GLU A 80 8.34 -17.83 -8.70
CA GLU A 80 8.55 -18.17 -10.10
C GLU A 80 7.67 -17.36 -11.07
N GLU A 81 7.11 -16.24 -10.60
CA GLU A 81 6.26 -15.33 -11.35
C GLU A 81 4.96 -15.95 -11.87
N ARG A 82 4.53 -17.07 -11.30
CA ARG A 82 3.23 -17.67 -11.63
C ARG A 82 2.14 -16.97 -10.85
N LEU A 83 1.16 -16.44 -11.58
CA LEU A 83 -0.01 -15.81 -11.00
C LEU A 83 -0.77 -16.81 -10.12
N VAL A 84 -0.89 -16.50 -8.82
CA VAL A 84 -1.64 -17.32 -7.85
C VAL A 84 -3.02 -16.75 -7.55
N GLU A 85 -3.19 -15.43 -7.61
CA GLU A 85 -4.46 -14.75 -7.38
C GLU A 85 -4.49 -13.33 -7.98
N GLU A 86 -5.68 -12.90 -8.42
CA GLU A 86 -5.96 -11.51 -8.76
C GLU A 86 -7.11 -10.99 -7.89
N LEU A 87 -6.95 -9.79 -7.35
CA LEU A 87 -8.00 -9.11 -6.60
C LEU A 87 -8.31 -7.75 -7.24
N LEU A 88 -9.61 -7.47 -7.41
CA LEU A 88 -10.11 -6.18 -7.85
C LEU A 88 -10.84 -5.48 -6.71
N LEU A 89 -10.30 -4.36 -6.25
CA LEU A 89 -10.90 -3.52 -5.22
C LEU A 89 -11.43 -2.23 -5.84
N GLY A 90 -12.72 -1.94 -5.62
CA GLY A 90 -13.28 -0.64 -6.03
C GLY A 90 -12.64 0.52 -5.26
N LEU A 91 -12.10 1.52 -5.98
CA LEU A 91 -11.39 2.65 -5.38
C LEU A 91 -12.28 3.83 -4.97
N ALA A 92 -13.60 3.74 -5.18
CA ALA A 92 -14.54 4.84 -4.92
C ALA A 92 -14.42 5.40 -3.49
N ARG A 93 -14.25 4.54 -2.47
CA ARG A 93 -14.09 4.96 -1.06
C ARG A 93 -12.73 5.60 -0.75
N PHE A 94 -11.71 5.33 -1.57
CA PHE A 94 -10.36 5.88 -1.39
C PHE A 94 -10.16 7.23 -2.08
N ARG A 95 -11.06 7.63 -3.00
CA ARG A 95 -10.98 8.91 -3.72
C ARG A 95 -10.84 10.12 -2.79
N ARG A 96 -11.60 10.14 -1.69
CA ARG A 96 -11.57 11.25 -0.73
C ARG A 96 -10.25 11.27 0.08
N PRO A 97 -9.84 10.18 0.77
CA PRO A 97 -8.55 10.12 1.45
C PRO A 97 -7.36 10.49 0.56
N ILE A 98 -7.33 10.01 -0.68
CA ILE A 98 -6.24 10.30 -1.63
C ILE A 98 -6.20 11.79 -1.97
N ARG A 99 -7.36 12.40 -2.24
CA ARG A 99 -7.44 13.85 -2.48
C ARG A 99 -7.02 14.67 -1.26
N GLU A 100 -7.43 14.25 -0.06
CA GLU A 100 -7.05 14.92 1.19
C GLU A 100 -5.54 14.82 1.44
N TYR A 101 -4.93 13.65 1.22
CA TYR A 101 -3.48 13.46 1.27
C TYR A 101 -2.75 14.45 0.35
N PHE A 102 -3.12 14.50 -0.94
CA PHE A 102 -2.46 15.40 -1.88
C PHE A 102 -2.65 16.88 -1.54
N ALA A 103 -3.83 17.28 -1.05
CA ALA A 103 -4.07 18.66 -0.61
C ALA A 103 -3.17 19.06 0.59
N ILE A 104 -2.90 18.11 1.51
CA ILE A 104 -1.98 18.32 2.62
C ILE A 104 -0.54 18.45 2.11
N CYS A 105 -0.10 17.58 1.20
CA CYS A 105 1.23 17.65 0.58
C CYS A 105 1.45 18.97 -0.19
N ASP A 106 0.44 19.44 -0.93
CA ASP A 106 0.51 20.73 -1.63
C ASP A 106 0.63 21.89 -0.64
N SER A 107 -0.15 21.86 0.45
CA SER A 107 -0.11 22.87 1.51
C SER A 107 1.27 22.90 2.19
N TYR A 108 1.84 21.73 2.48
CA TYR A 108 3.19 21.58 3.01
C TYR A 108 4.22 22.23 2.10
N TYR A 109 4.20 21.90 0.80
CA TYR A 109 5.16 22.41 -0.16
C TYR A 109 5.11 23.94 -0.29
N GLN A 110 3.92 24.53 -0.27
CA GLN A 110 3.77 26.00 -0.31
C GLN A 110 4.23 26.68 0.97
N ALA A 111 4.06 26.02 2.12
CA ALA A 111 4.31 26.61 3.43
C ALA A 111 5.74 26.38 3.95
N ILE A 112 6.43 25.29 3.58
CA ILE A 112 7.63 24.82 4.27
C ILE A 112 8.76 25.85 4.40
N ARG A 113 8.94 26.71 3.39
CA ARG A 113 9.99 27.74 3.42
C ARG A 113 9.74 28.85 4.47
N LYS A 114 8.52 28.94 4.99
CA LYS A 114 8.06 30.00 5.90
C LYS A 114 7.39 29.47 7.17
N ALA A 115 7.02 28.20 7.19
CA ALA A 115 6.33 27.57 8.30
C ALA A 115 7.25 27.42 9.51
N THR A 116 6.68 27.62 10.69
CA THR A 116 7.31 27.31 11.97
C THR A 116 7.36 25.79 12.20
N PRO A 117 8.23 25.29 13.08
CA PRO A 117 8.27 23.86 13.43
C PRO A 117 6.91 23.31 13.90
N ALA A 118 6.14 24.09 14.65
CA ALA A 118 4.81 23.69 15.14
C ALA A 118 3.76 23.56 14.02
N GLU A 119 3.83 24.43 13.00
CA GLU A 119 2.97 24.34 11.83
C GLU A 119 3.32 23.11 10.98
N ILE A 120 4.62 22.84 10.80
CA ILE A 120 5.11 21.63 10.12
C ILE A 120 4.62 20.37 10.85
N GLU A 121 4.75 20.32 12.18
CA GLU A 121 4.27 19.19 12.98
C GLU A 121 2.75 18.99 12.84
N THR A 122 1.98 20.08 12.82
CA THR A 122 0.52 20.03 12.62
C THR A 122 0.15 19.43 11.26
N ILE A 123 0.86 19.84 10.20
CA ILE A 123 0.69 19.29 8.84
C ILE A 123 1.04 17.79 8.83
N ASP A 124 2.15 17.41 9.46
CA ASP A 124 2.59 16.03 9.58
C ASP A 124 1.59 15.16 10.35
N MET A 125 0.99 15.69 11.41
CA MET A 125 -0.10 15.01 12.14
C MET A 125 -1.32 14.80 11.25
N ALA A 126 -1.75 15.81 10.48
CA ALA A 126 -2.86 15.69 9.56
C ALA A 126 -2.59 14.64 8.47
N ARG A 127 -1.37 14.64 7.90
CA ARG A 127 -0.91 13.65 6.93
C ARG A 127 -0.97 12.24 7.50
N ARG A 128 -0.42 12.02 8.71
CA ARG A 128 -0.50 10.72 9.41
C ARG A 128 -1.94 10.29 9.66
N GLY A 129 -2.82 11.23 10.02
CA GLY A 129 -4.25 10.98 10.23
C GLY A 129 -4.92 10.40 8.98
N VAL A 130 -4.69 10.99 7.80
CA VAL A 130 -5.23 10.49 6.53
C VAL A 130 -4.75 9.07 6.23
N HIS A 131 -3.44 8.82 6.36
CA HIS A 131 -2.89 7.48 6.14
C HIS A 131 -3.44 6.44 7.12
N ASN A 132 -3.63 6.81 8.40
CA ASN A 132 -4.16 5.90 9.40
C ASN A 132 -5.60 5.48 9.08
N SER A 133 -6.50 6.45 8.86
CA SER A 133 -7.89 6.14 8.52
C SER A 133 -8.02 5.39 7.20
N ALA A 134 -7.15 5.66 6.23
CA ALA A 134 -7.14 4.94 4.96
C ALA A 134 -6.60 3.50 5.10
N ALA A 135 -5.67 3.26 6.02
CA ALA A 135 -5.17 1.93 6.33
C ALA A 135 -6.26 1.06 7.00
N GLU A 136 -7.02 1.62 7.94
CA GLU A 136 -8.19 0.94 8.54
C GLU A 136 -9.20 0.56 7.46
N LEU A 137 -9.55 1.51 6.59
CA LEU A 137 -10.42 1.26 5.45
C LEU A 137 -9.86 0.17 4.54
N LEU A 138 -8.56 0.17 4.25
CA LEU A 138 -7.94 -0.86 3.40
C LEU A 138 -8.06 -2.25 4.03
N ILE A 139 -7.82 -2.39 5.33
CA ILE A 139 -8.02 -3.64 6.07
C ILE A 139 -9.46 -4.13 5.93
N GLU A 140 -10.45 -3.27 6.17
CA GLU A 140 -11.88 -3.61 6.00
C GLU A 140 -12.20 -4.07 4.57
N ARG A 141 -11.59 -3.43 3.57
CA ARG A 141 -11.80 -3.80 2.16
C ARG A 141 -11.12 -5.13 1.80
N LEU A 142 -10.03 -5.47 2.47
CA LEU A 142 -9.28 -6.70 2.31
C LEU A 142 -9.82 -7.87 3.12
N GLU A 143 -10.68 -7.63 4.10
CA GLU A 143 -11.32 -8.67 4.90
C GLU A 143 -11.90 -9.79 4.02
N GLY A 144 -11.61 -11.03 4.43
CA GLY A 144 -11.95 -12.25 3.71
C GLY A 144 -11.16 -12.51 2.41
N LYS A 145 -10.16 -11.68 2.08
CA LYS A 145 -9.32 -11.83 0.87
C LYS A 145 -7.85 -11.89 1.23
N ILE A 146 -7.37 -10.91 1.99
CA ILE A 146 -6.00 -10.82 2.47
C ILE A 146 -6.04 -10.54 3.97
N GLU A 147 -5.40 -11.39 4.76
CA GLU A 147 -5.07 -11.10 6.16
C GLU A 147 -3.75 -10.30 6.17
N THR A 148 -3.77 -9.14 6.81
CA THR A 148 -2.64 -8.19 6.84
C THR A 148 -2.71 -7.33 8.09
N ASP A 149 -1.57 -6.76 8.48
CA ASP A 149 -1.48 -5.83 9.60
C ASP A 149 -1.67 -4.36 9.16
N PHE A 150 -1.80 -3.48 10.16
CA PHE A 150 -1.99 -2.05 9.95
C PHE A 150 -0.79 -1.35 9.30
N ALA A 151 0.44 -1.74 9.63
CA ALA A 151 1.64 -1.11 9.08
C ALA A 151 1.78 -1.42 7.58
N THR A 152 1.53 -2.67 7.20
CA THR A 152 1.46 -3.16 5.83
C THR A 152 0.36 -2.44 5.05
N ALA A 153 -0.87 -2.40 5.59
CA ALA A 153 -1.97 -1.68 4.95
C ALA A 153 -1.67 -0.19 4.76
N ARG A 154 -1.04 0.46 5.73
CA ARG A 154 -0.65 1.87 5.65
C ARG A 154 0.37 2.13 4.54
N ARG A 155 1.38 1.27 4.40
CA ARG A 155 2.39 1.38 3.32
C ARG A 155 1.79 1.07 1.96
N LEU A 156 0.92 0.05 1.86
CA LEU A 156 0.16 -0.23 0.64
C LEU A 156 -0.70 0.97 0.23
N PHE A 157 -1.36 1.65 1.18
CA PHE A 157 -2.10 2.86 0.88
C PHE A 157 -1.21 3.99 0.33
N THR A 158 0.01 4.17 0.87
CA THR A 158 0.99 5.12 0.30
C THR A 158 1.27 4.82 -1.18
N LEU A 159 1.42 3.55 -1.55
CA LEU A 159 1.61 3.17 -2.94
C LEU A 159 0.35 3.38 -3.79
N ILE A 160 -0.84 3.11 -3.24
CA ILE A 160 -2.12 3.33 -3.92
C ILE A 160 -2.32 4.83 -4.24
N CYS A 161 -1.88 5.75 -3.36
CA CYS A 161 -2.02 7.20 -3.58
C CYS A 161 -1.36 7.65 -4.89
N VAL A 162 -0.21 7.08 -5.26
CA VAL A 162 0.54 7.49 -6.45
C VAL A 162 0.07 6.80 -7.73
N LEU A 163 -0.89 5.86 -7.64
CA LEU A 163 -1.55 5.30 -8.80
C LEU A 163 -2.66 6.23 -9.30
N HIS A 164 -2.81 6.29 -10.61
CA HIS A 164 -3.67 7.21 -11.32
C HIS A 164 -5.08 6.67 -11.26
N ILE A 165 -5.87 7.25 -10.38
CA ILE A 165 -7.29 6.98 -10.32
C ILE A 165 -7.99 7.90 -11.32
N LYS A 166 -8.21 7.40 -12.54
CA LYS A 166 -9.10 8.10 -13.49
C LYS A 166 -10.49 8.13 -12.85
N GLY A 167 -10.99 9.35 -12.64
CA GLY A 167 -12.31 9.64 -12.11
C GLY A 167 -13.33 9.69 -13.23
#